data_AF-A0A7W8G7I2-F1
#
_entry.id   AF-A0A7W8G7I2-F1
#
_cell.length_a   1.000
_cell.length_b   1.000
_cell.length_c   1.000
_cell.angle_alpha   90.00
_cell.angle_beta   90.00
_cell.angle_gamma   90.00
#
_symmetry.space_group_name_H-M   'P 1'
#
loop_
_entity.id
_entity.type
_entity.pdbx_description
1 polymer ?
#
loop_
_entity_poly.entity_id
_entity_poly.type
_entity_poly.pdbx_seq_one_letter_code
_entity_poly.pdbx_strand_id
1 'polypeptide(L)'
;MMKKAVPLLFIFVSSLPVISASPWVDDAFLLVETENPRKIQRAIETDYSLRNFTRSAEKENLLMAALKYSRGNDIITLLLDDAQINPDSKTKNGVSALMYACQYETDIEAVKSVLFKNARSDSKKANRILLKDKDGQNCFDYARKNEVISQEVIDLLSLYAQETYKEAEEPVQEEVPEAPVEEVPFGDFAEEFDIPQLPDEKVAAPAPLAPVVPPVVAKIEEKEPVEAPKADVNSMIDIGAAPVVIPESIYLYDYADDKYAALAIPESLIAAENAKHKFIKNANERDSAGRTKLMLAAKKGDIGRIEDLLYSGAEINARDEEGWTALMYAARFQPNPDVTKLLLFKGADRAAKNKYGLSSLLLAAGYSENPEVLAILLETYSALSDEAREAFAYGISNYNSTTVLQAFIDKRVPVNIPYDGKTPLMVACITNKNTKIIEWLLENGASKYQIEASTGKTAYDYAKENRKLPHNLAYWSLNPNS
;
A
#
# COMPACT_ATOMS: atom_id res chain seq x y z
N MET A 1 -41.43 66.88 46.08
CA MET A 1 -40.77 68.09 45.56
C MET A 1 -40.03 67.73 44.28
N MET A 2 -40.47 68.32 43.17
CA MET A 2 -39.86 68.21 41.84
C MET A 2 -38.45 68.82 41.80
N LYS A 3 -37.52 68.12 41.15
CA LYS A 3 -36.39 68.65 40.35
C LYS A 3 -36.04 67.53 39.35
N LYS A 4 -35.65 67.71 38.09
CA LYS A 4 -35.68 68.76 37.06
C LYS A 4 -35.25 68.01 35.78
N ALA A 5 -35.56 68.56 34.61
CA ALA A 5 -35.59 67.90 33.31
C ALA A 5 -34.22 67.80 32.56
N VAL A 6 -34.04 66.72 31.77
CA VAL A 6 -33.64 66.65 30.31
C VAL A 6 -32.19 67.11 29.92
N PRO A 7 -31.50 66.65 28.83
CA PRO A 7 -31.87 65.76 27.70
C PRO A 7 -30.93 64.58 27.37
N LEU A 8 -31.44 63.66 26.53
CA LEU A 8 -30.66 62.81 25.62
C LEU A 8 -30.05 63.63 24.47
N LEU A 9 -28.74 63.47 24.20
CA LEU A 9 -28.19 63.54 22.84
C LEU A 9 -26.81 62.85 22.74
N PHE A 10 -26.75 61.89 21.82
CA PHE A 10 -25.61 61.35 21.04
C PHE A 10 -24.18 61.78 21.38
N ILE A 11 -23.32 60.79 21.68
CA ILE A 11 -21.94 60.76 21.20
C ILE A 11 -21.66 59.37 20.60
N PHE A 12 -21.30 59.39 19.31
CA PHE A 12 -20.74 58.28 18.54
C PHE A 12 -19.54 57.68 19.28
N VAL A 13 -19.59 56.38 19.59
CA VAL A 13 -18.36 55.59 19.76
C VAL A 13 -18.27 54.66 18.56
N SER A 14 -17.28 55.00 17.74
CA SER A 14 -16.81 54.26 16.59
C SER A 14 -16.78 52.75 16.82
N SER A 15 -17.35 52.05 15.85
CA SER A 15 -17.09 50.66 15.50
C SER A 15 -15.64 50.24 15.73
N LEU A 16 -15.42 49.44 16.77
CA LEU A 16 -14.43 48.37 16.70
C LEU A 16 -15.25 47.09 16.64
N PRO A 17 -15.16 46.28 15.56
CA PRO A 17 -15.66 44.93 15.64
C PRO A 17 -14.81 44.25 16.71
N VAL A 18 -15.47 43.74 17.76
CA VAL A 18 -14.94 42.64 18.53
C VAL A 18 -14.72 41.54 17.50
N ILE A 19 -13.47 41.39 17.07
CA ILE A 19 -13.03 40.24 16.31
C ILE A 19 -13.25 39.09 17.29
N SER A 20 -14.41 38.45 17.14
CA SER A 20 -14.65 37.07 17.56
C SER A 20 -13.59 36.25 16.83
N ALA A 21 -12.42 36.14 17.43
CA ALA A 21 -11.44 35.14 17.07
C ALA A 21 -12.14 33.80 17.26
N SER A 22 -12.53 33.16 16.14
CA SER A 22 -12.82 31.74 16.14
C SER A 22 -11.63 31.04 16.81
N PRO A 23 -11.82 30.15 17.79
CA PRO A 23 -10.73 29.51 18.53
C PRO A 23 -9.78 28.67 17.66
N TRP A 24 -10.03 28.56 16.36
CA TRP A 24 -9.45 27.59 15.43
C TRP A 24 -8.47 28.18 14.41
N VAL A 25 -8.18 29.50 14.46
CA VAL A 25 -7.42 30.16 13.38
C VAL A 25 -5.90 30.17 13.63
N ASP A 26 -5.44 29.85 14.84
CA ASP A 26 -4.00 29.65 15.12
C ASP A 26 -3.54 28.18 15.04
N ASP A 27 -4.46 27.23 14.80
CA ASP A 27 -4.23 25.78 14.96
C ASP A 27 -3.60 25.07 13.75
N ALA A 28 -3.68 25.61 12.53
CA ALA A 28 -3.25 24.89 11.32
C ALA A 28 -1.74 24.56 11.28
N PHE A 29 -0.91 25.51 11.75
CA PHE A 29 0.54 25.31 11.81
C PHE A 29 0.95 24.50 13.04
N LEU A 30 0.23 24.66 14.16
CA LEU A 30 0.41 23.83 15.34
C LEU A 30 0.07 22.36 15.04
N LEU A 31 -0.92 22.13 14.18
CA LEU A 31 -1.32 20.82 13.70
C LEU A 31 -0.18 20.14 12.91
N VAL A 32 0.57 20.87 12.10
CA VAL A 32 1.78 20.36 11.43
C VAL A 32 2.95 20.18 12.41
N GLU A 33 3.04 21.03 13.43
CA GLU A 33 4.13 21.01 14.42
C GLU A 33 3.96 19.92 15.51
N THR A 34 2.72 19.54 15.84
CA THR A 34 2.41 18.73 17.04
C THR A 34 1.57 17.49 16.79
N GLU A 35 0.89 17.38 15.63
CA GLU A 35 -0.01 16.27 15.34
C GLU A 35 0.52 15.29 14.29
N ASN A 36 0.03 14.06 14.34
CA ASN A 36 0.45 13.00 13.43
C ASN A 36 -0.21 13.13 12.03
N PRO A 37 0.36 12.51 10.98
CA PRO A 37 -0.15 12.64 9.61
C PRO A 37 -1.64 12.33 9.47
N ARG A 38 -2.16 11.33 10.19
CA ARG A 38 -3.59 10.95 10.14
C ARG A 38 -4.52 12.01 10.71
N LYS A 39 -4.11 12.72 11.77
CA LYS A 39 -4.90 13.83 12.30
C LYS A 39 -4.86 15.03 11.37
N ILE A 40 -3.71 15.30 10.77
CA ILE A 40 -3.56 16.36 9.75
C ILE A 40 -4.47 16.06 8.56
N GLN A 41 -4.48 14.81 8.09
CA GLN A 41 -5.35 14.36 7.00
C GLN A 41 -6.83 14.58 7.32
N ARG A 42 -7.26 14.10 8.49
CA ARG A 42 -8.65 14.30 8.94
C ARG A 42 -8.99 15.78 9.08
N ALA A 43 -8.08 16.59 9.58
CA ALA A 43 -8.29 18.03 9.68
C ALA A 43 -8.49 18.67 8.30
N ILE A 44 -7.65 18.32 7.32
CA ILE A 44 -7.78 18.78 5.92
C ILE A 44 -9.08 18.27 5.27
N GLU A 45 -9.50 17.03 5.57
CA GLU A 45 -10.76 16.46 5.10
C GLU A 45 -11.99 17.15 5.71
N THR A 46 -11.88 17.61 6.97
CA THR A 46 -12.95 18.33 7.67
C THR A 46 -12.98 19.82 7.34
N ASP A 47 -11.83 20.44 7.09
CA ASP A 47 -11.68 21.86 6.76
C ASP A 47 -10.77 22.05 5.54
N TYR A 48 -11.42 22.14 4.39
CA TYR A 48 -10.76 22.37 3.11
C TYR A 48 -10.02 23.71 3.01
N SER A 49 -10.31 24.67 3.88
CA SER A 49 -9.64 25.98 3.87
C SER A 49 -8.16 25.87 4.28
N LEU A 50 -7.80 24.83 5.04
CA LEU A 50 -6.43 24.54 5.49
C LEU A 50 -5.45 24.35 4.32
N ARG A 51 -5.92 23.87 3.16
CA ARG A 51 -5.09 23.64 1.97
C ARG A 51 -4.49 24.92 1.38
N ASN A 52 -5.24 26.02 1.49
CA ASN A 52 -4.84 27.34 0.99
C ASN A 52 -4.45 28.29 2.13
N PHE A 53 -4.38 27.78 3.35
CA PHE A 53 -4.08 28.58 4.52
C PHE A 53 -2.62 29.03 4.47
N THR A 54 -2.42 30.33 4.63
CA THR A 54 -1.10 30.95 4.67
C THR A 54 -0.97 31.77 5.95
N ARG A 55 0.19 31.71 6.60
CA ARG A 55 0.52 32.50 7.78
C ARG A 55 1.68 33.44 7.49
N SER A 56 1.88 34.38 8.41
CA SER A 56 2.94 35.40 8.36
C SER A 56 2.75 36.47 7.28
N ALA A 57 3.40 37.61 7.46
CA ALA A 57 3.51 38.66 6.44
C ALA A 57 4.15 38.16 5.12
N GLU A 58 4.82 37.01 5.19
CA GLU A 58 5.51 36.33 4.08
C GLU A 58 4.62 35.38 3.27
N LYS A 59 3.36 35.12 3.69
CA LYS A 59 2.45 34.17 3.05
C LYS A 59 3.02 32.75 2.92
N GLU A 60 3.65 32.25 3.99
CA GLU A 60 4.09 30.87 4.07
C GLU A 60 2.87 29.95 4.12
N ASN A 61 2.84 28.90 3.30
CA ASN A 61 1.75 27.93 3.29
C ASN A 61 2.05 26.72 4.19
N LEU A 62 1.05 25.85 4.34
CA LEU A 62 1.14 24.67 5.19
C LEU A 62 2.29 23.73 4.80
N LEU A 63 2.56 23.57 3.50
CA LEU A 63 3.66 22.76 2.97
C LEU A 63 5.04 23.35 3.36
N MET A 64 5.23 24.66 3.23
CA MET A 64 6.48 25.34 3.60
C MET A 64 6.76 25.25 5.11
N ALA A 65 5.71 25.27 5.93
CA ALA A 65 5.88 25.00 7.36
C ALA A 65 6.21 23.54 7.65
N ALA A 66 5.56 22.58 6.99
CA ALA A 66 5.91 21.17 7.14
C ALA A 66 7.40 20.94 6.81
N LEU A 67 7.89 21.56 5.73
CA LEU A 67 9.30 21.51 5.33
C LEU A 67 10.27 22.21 6.29
N LYS A 68 9.77 23.12 7.14
CA LYS A 68 10.59 23.89 8.08
C LYS A 68 10.67 23.23 9.46
N TYR A 69 9.58 22.62 9.91
CA TYR A 69 9.48 22.02 11.26
C TYR A 69 9.70 20.49 11.26
N SER A 70 9.88 19.89 10.08
CA SER A 70 10.13 18.49 9.75
C SER A 70 10.48 17.54 10.91
N ARG A 71 9.61 16.56 11.12
CA ARG A 71 9.91 15.32 11.87
C ARG A 71 9.48 14.05 11.14
N GLY A 72 9.38 14.10 9.81
CA GLY A 72 9.10 12.92 8.98
C GLY A 72 8.57 13.27 7.59
N ASN A 73 9.06 12.54 6.58
CA ASN A 73 8.60 12.65 5.19
C ASN A 73 7.09 12.50 5.04
N ASP A 74 6.45 11.78 5.95
CA ASP A 74 5.04 11.42 5.92
C ASP A 74 4.07 12.60 5.89
N ILE A 75 4.37 13.69 6.58
CA ILE A 75 3.51 14.89 6.53
C ILE A 75 3.71 15.60 5.19
N ILE A 76 4.95 15.64 4.70
CA ILE A 76 5.29 16.26 3.42
C ILE A 76 4.69 15.47 2.27
N THR A 77 4.78 14.13 2.27
CA THR A 77 4.16 13.25 1.27
C THR A 77 2.65 13.33 1.34
N LEU A 78 2.04 13.36 2.53
CA LEU A 78 0.59 13.52 2.68
C LEU A 78 0.08 14.84 2.09
N LEU A 79 0.78 15.94 2.39
CA LEU A 79 0.46 17.24 1.82
C LEU A 79 0.72 17.26 0.30
N LEU A 80 1.78 16.60 -0.16
CA LEU A 80 2.08 16.54 -1.59
C LEU A 80 1.15 15.57 -2.33
N ASP A 81 0.56 14.55 -1.71
CA ASP A 81 -0.39 13.62 -2.34
C ASP A 81 -1.73 14.29 -2.64
N ASP A 82 -2.10 15.32 -1.86
CA ASP A 82 -3.25 16.16 -2.17
C ASP A 82 -3.04 16.92 -3.49
N ALA A 83 -3.88 16.62 -4.48
CA ALA A 83 -3.81 17.20 -5.82
C ALA A 83 -3.98 18.72 -5.85
N GLN A 84 -4.51 19.33 -4.77
CA GLN A 84 -4.74 20.76 -4.67
C GLN A 84 -3.54 21.53 -4.08
N ILE A 85 -2.55 20.84 -3.52
CA ILE A 85 -1.35 21.50 -2.97
C ILE A 85 -0.37 21.79 -4.12
N ASN A 86 -0.08 23.08 -4.29
CA ASN A 86 0.79 23.55 -5.36
C ASN A 86 2.24 23.68 -4.87
N PRO A 87 3.17 22.79 -5.28
CA PRO A 87 4.59 22.90 -4.89
C PRO A 87 5.27 24.13 -5.53
N ASP A 88 4.70 24.70 -6.60
CA ASP A 88 5.19 25.93 -7.25
C ASP A 88 4.74 27.21 -6.53
N SER A 89 4.05 27.07 -5.39
CA SER A 89 3.70 28.20 -4.51
C SER A 89 4.95 28.99 -4.10
N LYS A 90 4.80 30.32 -4.04
CA LYS A 90 5.86 31.25 -3.66
C LYS A 90 5.43 32.11 -2.50
N THR A 91 6.34 32.35 -1.56
CA THR A 91 6.17 33.37 -0.53
C THR A 91 6.13 34.77 -1.16
N LYS A 92 5.82 35.78 -0.36
CA LYS A 92 5.86 37.19 -0.76
C LYS A 92 7.25 37.59 -1.28
N ASN A 93 8.33 36.96 -0.80
CA ASN A 93 9.70 37.21 -1.25
C ASN A 93 10.16 36.32 -2.41
N GLY A 94 9.24 35.55 -3.01
CA GLY A 94 9.53 34.72 -4.18
C GLY A 94 10.19 33.38 -3.85
N VAL A 95 10.32 33.05 -2.57
CA VAL A 95 10.91 31.79 -2.11
C VAL A 95 9.93 30.65 -2.36
N SER A 96 10.41 29.58 -3.00
CA SER A 96 9.61 28.41 -3.36
C SER A 96 9.64 27.32 -2.29
N ALA A 97 8.69 26.38 -2.33
CA ALA A 97 8.71 25.22 -1.44
C ALA A 97 10.00 24.38 -1.59
N LEU A 98 10.54 24.28 -2.81
CA LEU A 98 11.81 23.57 -3.06
C LEU A 98 13.00 24.26 -2.36
N MET A 99 13.02 25.60 -2.33
CA MET A 99 14.06 26.34 -1.60
C MET A 99 13.98 26.11 -0.08
N TYR A 100 12.76 26.00 0.48
CA TYR A 100 12.57 25.62 1.89
C TYR A 100 13.06 24.19 2.14
N ALA A 101 12.72 23.26 1.26
CA ALA A 101 13.21 21.88 1.35
C ALA A 101 14.75 21.85 1.35
N CYS A 102 15.41 22.55 0.43
CA CYS A 102 16.88 22.61 0.39
C CYS A 102 17.50 23.24 1.65
N GLN A 103 16.82 24.20 2.30
CA GLN A 103 17.36 24.90 3.46
C GLN A 103 17.18 24.16 4.78
N TYR A 104 16.09 23.40 4.93
CA TYR A 104 15.68 22.85 6.22
C TYR A 104 15.61 21.31 6.25
N GLU A 105 15.47 20.64 5.10
CA GLU A 105 15.44 19.18 5.05
C GLU A 105 16.83 18.59 4.89
N THR A 106 17.05 17.47 5.58
CA THR A 106 18.25 16.63 5.43
C THR A 106 17.98 15.39 4.58
N ASP A 107 16.70 14.99 4.46
CA ASP A 107 16.28 13.83 3.70
C ASP A 107 16.15 14.15 2.20
N ILE A 108 16.78 13.31 1.38
CA ILE A 108 16.71 13.39 -0.07
C ILE A 108 15.29 13.14 -0.59
N GLU A 109 14.49 12.30 0.08
CA GLU A 109 13.15 11.93 -0.39
C GLU A 109 12.13 13.07 -0.26
N ALA A 110 12.24 13.91 0.77
CA ALA A 110 11.44 15.14 0.87
C ALA A 110 11.77 16.10 -0.30
N VAL A 111 13.05 16.32 -0.57
CA VAL A 111 13.51 17.18 -1.67
C VAL A 111 13.08 16.63 -3.03
N LYS A 112 13.21 15.31 -3.24
CA LYS A 112 12.71 14.61 -4.43
C LYS A 112 11.21 14.80 -4.59
N SER A 113 10.43 14.51 -3.54
CA SER A 113 8.97 14.58 -3.60
C SER A 113 8.49 15.96 -4.04
N VAL A 114 9.09 17.02 -3.49
CA VAL A 114 8.80 18.40 -3.91
C VAL A 114 9.25 18.67 -5.35
N LEU A 115 10.46 18.23 -5.73
CA LEU A 115 11.01 18.43 -7.08
C LEU A 115 10.16 17.76 -8.17
N PHE A 116 9.77 16.50 -7.98
CA PHE A 116 9.06 15.68 -8.97
C PHE A 116 7.56 15.97 -9.03
N LYS A 117 6.94 16.52 -7.97
CA LYS A 117 5.49 16.76 -7.94
C LYS A 117 5.03 17.66 -9.07
N ASN A 118 4.20 17.15 -9.97
CA ASN A 118 3.69 17.87 -11.16
C ASN A 118 4.79 18.34 -12.15
N ALA A 119 6.01 17.82 -12.05
CA ALA A 119 7.12 18.10 -12.97
C ALA A 119 7.45 16.87 -13.83
N ARG A 120 6.66 16.68 -14.89
CA ARG A 120 6.80 15.52 -15.80
C ARG A 120 8.03 15.62 -16.72
N SER A 121 8.43 16.83 -17.11
CA SER A 121 9.64 17.05 -17.94
C SER A 121 10.83 17.46 -17.09
N ASP A 122 12.03 17.13 -17.55
CA ASP A 122 13.28 17.52 -16.88
C ASP A 122 13.52 19.04 -16.97
N SER A 123 13.10 19.68 -18.07
CA SER A 123 13.11 21.14 -18.19
C SER A 123 12.27 21.83 -17.10
N LYS A 124 11.15 21.23 -16.68
CA LYS A 124 10.33 21.79 -15.58
C LYS A 124 11.02 21.62 -14.22
N LYS A 125 11.76 20.53 -14.02
CA LYS A 125 12.58 20.30 -12.81
C LYS A 125 13.75 21.28 -12.77
N ALA A 126 14.47 21.43 -13.88
CA ALA A 126 15.55 22.41 -14.06
C ALA A 126 15.07 23.84 -13.75
N ASN A 127 13.91 24.24 -14.30
CA ASN A 127 13.33 25.56 -14.05
C ASN A 127 12.97 25.81 -12.58
N ARG A 128 12.57 24.78 -11.83
CA ARG A 128 12.32 24.89 -10.38
C ARG A 128 13.60 25.08 -9.59
N ILE A 129 14.64 24.32 -9.94
CA ILE A 129 15.95 24.37 -9.28
C ILE A 129 16.61 25.75 -9.50
N LEU A 130 16.57 26.23 -10.74
CA LEU A 130 17.18 27.48 -11.18
C LEU A 130 16.32 28.73 -10.89
N LEU A 131 15.10 28.54 -10.37
CA LEU A 131 14.25 29.66 -9.98
C LEU A 131 14.97 30.52 -8.95
N LYS A 132 14.86 31.85 -9.10
CA LYS A 132 15.42 32.82 -8.17
C LYS A 132 14.31 33.48 -7.35
N ASP A 133 14.61 33.70 -6.08
CA ASP A 133 13.82 34.57 -5.21
C ASP A 133 14.06 36.06 -5.55
N LYS A 134 13.50 36.97 -4.76
CA LYS A 134 13.70 38.41 -4.96
C LYS A 134 15.11 38.90 -4.66
N ASP A 135 15.88 38.17 -3.86
CA ASP A 135 17.27 38.47 -3.52
C ASP A 135 18.25 37.84 -4.54
N GLY A 136 17.73 37.13 -5.54
CA GLY A 136 18.49 36.52 -6.63
C GLY A 136 19.05 35.13 -6.32
N GLN A 137 18.66 34.54 -5.19
CA GLN A 137 19.15 33.26 -4.68
C GLN A 137 18.31 32.10 -5.22
N ASN A 138 18.98 30.99 -5.54
CA ASN A 138 18.35 29.77 -6.06
C ASN A 138 18.45 28.60 -5.07
N CYS A 139 17.97 27.41 -5.47
CA CYS A 139 17.97 26.23 -4.60
C CYS A 139 19.38 25.82 -4.12
N PHE A 140 20.43 26.05 -4.93
CA PHE A 140 21.82 25.79 -4.51
C PHE A 140 22.29 26.77 -3.43
N ASP A 141 21.87 28.02 -3.50
CA ASP A 141 22.21 29.02 -2.48
C ASP A 141 21.51 28.72 -1.16
N TYR A 142 20.26 28.25 -1.21
CA TYR A 142 19.52 27.80 -0.03
C TYR A 142 20.06 26.49 0.54
N ALA A 143 20.47 25.56 -0.31
CA ALA A 143 21.18 24.34 0.09
C ALA A 143 22.47 24.65 0.86
N ARG A 144 23.26 25.65 0.43
CA ARG A 144 24.48 26.06 1.13
C ARG A 144 24.25 26.70 2.50
N LYS A 145 23.04 27.20 2.78
CA LYS A 145 22.67 27.71 4.10
C LYS A 145 22.34 26.59 5.09
N ASN A 146 22.10 25.38 4.60
CA ASN A 146 21.81 24.21 5.41
C ASN A 146 23.14 23.54 5.81
N GLU A 147 23.52 23.67 7.07
CA GLU A 147 24.80 23.15 7.59
C GLU A 147 24.88 21.61 7.57
N VAL A 148 23.74 20.92 7.44
CA VAL A 148 23.62 19.45 7.56
C VAL A 148 23.13 18.82 6.23
N ILE A 149 23.14 19.56 5.13
CA ILE A 149 22.64 19.03 3.85
C ILE A 149 23.49 17.87 3.34
N SER A 150 22.84 16.83 2.83
CA SER A 150 23.53 15.68 2.24
C SER A 150 24.10 16.02 0.86
N GLN A 151 25.29 15.49 0.57
CA GLN A 151 25.91 15.62 -0.75
C GLN A 151 25.02 15.03 -1.86
N GLU A 152 24.24 14.01 -1.53
CA GLU A 152 23.28 13.37 -2.44
C GLU A 152 22.19 14.33 -2.93
N VAL A 153 21.74 15.27 -2.08
CA VAL A 153 20.79 16.31 -2.49
C VAL A 153 21.45 17.28 -3.47
N ILE A 154 22.71 17.66 -3.24
CA ILE A 154 23.46 18.53 -4.15
C ILE A 154 23.68 17.86 -5.51
N ASP A 155 24.01 16.57 -5.50
CA ASP A 155 24.22 15.78 -6.72
C ASP A 155 22.91 15.63 -7.50
N LEU A 156 21.78 15.44 -6.80
CA LEU A 156 20.45 15.40 -7.41
C LEU A 156 20.04 16.74 -8.05
N LEU A 157 20.26 17.85 -7.34
CA LEU A 157 19.99 19.18 -7.90
C LEU A 157 20.87 19.44 -9.12
N SER A 158 22.14 19.01 -9.08
CA SER A 158 23.09 19.17 -10.18
C SER A 158 22.68 18.34 -11.40
N LEU A 159 22.23 17.10 -11.21
CA LEU A 159 21.76 16.21 -12.27
C LEU A 159 20.64 16.86 -13.10
N TYR A 160 19.61 17.38 -12.43
CA TYR A 160 18.46 17.98 -13.10
C TYR A 160 18.64 19.45 -13.51
N ALA A 161 19.64 20.14 -12.96
CA ALA A 161 19.99 21.50 -13.40
C ALA A 161 20.82 21.52 -14.69
N GLN A 162 21.55 20.43 -15.01
CA GLN A 162 22.45 20.35 -16.17
C GLN A 162 21.72 20.25 -17.53
N GLU A 163 20.42 19.92 -17.56
CA GLU A 163 19.65 19.79 -18.82
C GLU A 163 19.07 21.11 -19.34
N THR A 164 19.94 22.10 -19.55
CA THR A 164 19.65 23.28 -20.39
C THR A 164 20.60 23.44 -21.58
N TYR A 165 21.32 22.37 -21.98
CA TYR A 165 22.25 22.39 -23.11
C TYR A 165 22.25 21.11 -23.97
N LYS A 166 21.08 20.66 -24.44
CA LYS A 166 21.02 19.65 -25.53
C LYS A 166 19.98 19.91 -26.64
N GLU A 167 19.18 20.97 -26.58
CA GLU A 167 18.22 21.31 -27.65
C GLU A 167 18.64 22.49 -28.54
N ALA A 168 19.89 22.94 -28.46
CA ALA A 168 20.44 23.93 -29.38
C ALA A 168 21.87 23.56 -29.75
N GLU A 169 22.03 22.70 -30.76
CA GLU A 169 23.14 22.68 -31.73
C GLU A 169 23.02 21.41 -32.62
N GLU A 170 22.28 21.51 -33.72
CA GLU A 170 22.91 21.17 -35.01
C GLU A 170 23.57 22.47 -35.49
N PRO A 171 24.78 22.47 -36.11
CA PRO A 171 25.09 21.56 -37.22
C PRO A 171 26.56 21.11 -37.39
N VAL A 172 26.73 20.32 -38.45
CA VAL A 172 27.90 20.09 -39.33
C VAL A 172 28.81 18.91 -39.03
N GLN A 173 28.87 18.08 -40.08
CA GLN A 173 29.71 16.93 -40.35
C GLN A 173 31.21 17.24 -40.28
N GLU A 174 31.99 16.33 -39.74
CA GLU A 174 33.35 16.06 -40.23
C GLU A 174 33.69 14.57 -39.99
N GLU A 175 33.78 13.82 -41.08
CA GLU A 175 34.36 12.49 -41.15
C GLU A 175 35.86 12.54 -40.86
N VAL A 176 36.44 11.48 -40.26
CA VAL A 176 37.80 10.92 -40.50
C VAL A 176 38.04 9.72 -39.54
N PRO A 177 38.81 8.69 -39.94
CA PRO A 177 38.38 7.29 -39.87
C PRO A 177 39.02 6.42 -38.78
N GLU A 178 38.49 5.18 -38.69
CA GLU A 178 38.88 4.05 -37.84
C GLU A 178 40.37 3.67 -37.86
N ALA A 179 40.84 3.14 -36.72
CA ALA A 179 42.02 2.28 -36.61
C ALA A 179 41.66 1.02 -35.79
N PRO A 180 42.26 -0.14 -36.08
CA PRO A 180 41.69 -1.45 -35.79
C PRO A 180 41.97 -1.92 -34.36
N VAL A 181 41.01 -2.60 -33.75
CA VAL A 181 41.18 -3.31 -32.48
C VAL A 181 41.41 -4.79 -32.79
N GLU A 182 42.57 -5.31 -32.38
CA GLU A 182 42.93 -6.73 -32.46
C GLU A 182 42.03 -7.59 -31.58
N GLU A 183 41.45 -8.65 -32.16
CA GLU A 183 40.71 -9.68 -31.45
C GLU A 183 41.66 -10.65 -30.72
N VAL A 184 41.39 -10.91 -29.45
CA VAL A 184 42.04 -11.99 -28.68
C VAL A 184 41.03 -13.13 -28.53
N PRO A 185 41.33 -14.37 -28.96
CA PRO A 185 40.36 -15.46 -28.93
C PRO A 185 40.25 -16.05 -27.52
N PHE A 186 39.03 -16.13 -27.00
CA PHE A 186 38.73 -16.92 -25.80
C PHE A 186 38.49 -18.37 -26.21
N GLY A 187 39.37 -19.24 -25.68
CA GLY A 187 39.33 -20.68 -25.90
C GLY A 187 38.19 -21.38 -25.17
N ASP A 188 37.78 -22.48 -25.78
CA ASP A 188 36.78 -23.44 -25.37
C ASP A 188 36.97 -23.96 -23.94
N PHE A 189 35.89 -23.95 -23.16
CA PHE A 189 35.64 -24.94 -22.12
C PHE A 189 34.19 -25.40 -22.21
N ALA A 190 33.97 -26.40 -23.05
CA ALA A 190 32.81 -27.25 -22.98
C ALA A 190 33.08 -28.34 -21.94
N GLU A 191 32.34 -28.34 -20.83
CA GLU A 191 32.05 -29.56 -20.08
C GLU A 191 30.54 -29.76 -20.11
N GLU A 192 30.14 -30.78 -20.87
CA GLU A 192 28.79 -31.35 -20.94
C GLU A 192 28.33 -31.83 -19.56
N PHE A 193 27.15 -31.39 -19.14
CA PHE A 193 26.34 -32.13 -18.16
C PHE A 193 25.02 -32.53 -18.82
N ASP A 194 24.90 -33.83 -19.05
CA ASP A 194 23.74 -34.53 -19.60
C ASP A 194 22.53 -34.40 -18.66
N ILE A 195 21.41 -33.86 -19.16
CA ILE A 195 20.12 -33.85 -18.46
C ILE A 195 19.13 -34.68 -19.29
N PRO A 196 18.48 -35.71 -18.72
CA PRO A 196 17.56 -36.57 -19.47
C PRO A 196 16.29 -35.81 -19.85
N GLN A 197 15.95 -35.85 -21.14
CA GLN A 197 14.69 -35.31 -21.68
C GLN A 197 13.48 -36.15 -21.24
N LEU A 198 12.42 -35.48 -20.76
CA LEU A 198 11.07 -36.03 -20.58
C LEU A 198 10.16 -35.52 -21.72
N PRO A 199 9.18 -36.33 -22.17
CA PRO A 199 8.59 -36.21 -23.50
C PRO A 199 7.59 -35.06 -23.66
N ASP A 200 7.62 -34.47 -24.86
CA ASP A 200 6.68 -33.46 -25.34
C ASP A 200 5.24 -33.99 -25.40
N GLU A 201 4.34 -33.41 -24.60
CA GLU A 201 2.91 -33.57 -24.77
C GLU A 201 2.31 -32.25 -25.30
N LYS A 202 2.06 -32.23 -26.62
CA LYS A 202 1.34 -31.17 -27.32
C LYS A 202 -0.08 -31.05 -26.77
N VAL A 203 -0.41 -29.93 -26.12
CA VAL A 203 -1.81 -29.54 -25.88
C VAL A 203 -2.12 -28.30 -26.71
N ALA A 204 -3.11 -28.45 -27.59
CA ALA A 204 -3.59 -27.43 -28.52
C ALA A 204 -4.22 -26.23 -27.80
N ALA A 205 -3.96 -25.03 -28.33
CA ALA A 205 -4.55 -23.78 -27.87
C ALA A 205 -6.06 -23.70 -28.20
N PRO A 206 -6.93 -23.22 -27.27
CA PRO A 206 -8.31 -22.87 -27.62
C PRO A 206 -8.40 -21.46 -28.24
N ALA A 207 -9.35 -21.32 -29.16
CA ALA A 207 -9.60 -20.14 -30.00
C ALA A 207 -10.13 -18.90 -29.22
N PRO A 208 -9.95 -17.67 -29.75
CA PRO A 208 -10.32 -16.43 -29.06
C PRO A 208 -11.83 -16.16 -29.06
N LEU A 209 -12.35 -15.67 -27.92
CA LEU A 209 -13.73 -15.23 -27.74
C LEU A 209 -13.90 -13.75 -28.18
N ALA A 210 -15.04 -13.46 -28.82
CA ALA A 210 -15.42 -12.16 -29.38
C ALA A 210 -15.75 -11.08 -28.32
N PRO A 211 -15.61 -9.78 -28.63
CA PRO A 211 -15.79 -8.70 -27.66
C PRO A 211 -17.27 -8.42 -27.34
N VAL A 212 -17.56 -8.22 -26.05
CA VAL A 212 -18.89 -7.83 -25.53
C VAL A 212 -18.92 -6.31 -25.33
N VAL A 213 -19.95 -5.66 -25.88
CA VAL A 213 -20.25 -4.23 -25.75
C VAL A 213 -20.95 -3.96 -24.41
N PRO A 214 -20.58 -2.92 -23.63
CA PRO A 214 -21.26 -2.60 -22.37
C PRO A 214 -22.59 -1.84 -22.58
N PRO A 215 -23.61 -2.05 -21.73
CA PRO A 215 -24.87 -1.33 -21.79
C PRO A 215 -24.81 0.07 -21.14
N VAL A 216 -25.72 0.93 -21.56
CA VAL A 216 -25.90 2.34 -21.17
C VAL A 216 -26.96 2.47 -20.05
N VAL A 217 -26.96 3.66 -19.41
CA VAL A 217 -28.00 4.33 -18.58
C VAL A 217 -28.12 3.81 -17.12
N ALA A 218 -28.36 4.60 -16.06
CA ALA A 218 -28.96 5.94 -15.91
C ALA A 218 -28.58 6.64 -14.58
N LYS A 219 -28.75 7.97 -14.56
CA LYS A 219 -28.70 8.87 -13.39
C LYS A 219 -29.83 8.55 -12.39
N ILE A 220 -29.53 8.60 -11.09
CA ILE A 220 -30.53 8.64 -10.01
C ILE A 220 -30.22 9.82 -9.08
N GLU A 221 -31.26 10.58 -8.78
CA GLU A 221 -31.31 11.80 -7.96
C GLU A 221 -31.14 11.50 -6.45
N GLU A 222 -30.43 12.38 -5.76
CA GLU A 222 -30.22 12.38 -4.32
C GLU A 222 -31.47 12.88 -3.56
N LYS A 223 -31.79 12.24 -2.43
CA LYS A 223 -32.65 12.80 -1.38
C LYS A 223 -31.90 12.84 -0.06
N GLU A 224 -32.04 13.97 0.62
CA GLU A 224 -31.40 14.38 1.86
C GLU A 224 -31.68 13.42 3.05
N PRO A 225 -30.72 13.26 3.99
CA PRO A 225 -30.89 12.45 5.17
C PRO A 225 -31.45 13.22 6.38
N VAL A 226 -32.22 12.50 7.18
CA VAL A 226 -32.89 12.92 8.42
C VAL A 226 -31.91 12.84 9.60
N GLU A 227 -31.86 13.89 10.42
CA GLU A 227 -31.05 13.98 11.66
C GLU A 227 -31.47 12.98 12.75
N ALA A 228 -30.48 12.48 13.51
CA ALA A 228 -30.66 11.75 14.78
C ALA A 228 -29.64 12.24 15.84
N PRO A 229 -29.95 12.11 17.14
CA PRO A 229 -29.56 13.06 18.18
C PRO A 229 -28.23 12.75 18.88
N LYS A 230 -27.65 13.81 19.45
CA LYS A 230 -26.41 13.84 20.25
C LYS A 230 -26.58 13.11 21.60
N ALA A 231 -25.59 12.30 21.96
CA ALA A 231 -25.41 11.78 23.32
C ALA A 231 -24.06 12.25 23.90
N ASP A 232 -24.12 12.47 25.19
CA ASP A 232 -23.28 13.34 26.02
C ASP A 232 -21.89 12.76 26.33
N VAL A 233 -20.93 13.67 26.41
CA VAL A 233 -19.52 13.45 26.77
C VAL A 233 -19.35 13.72 28.26
N ASN A 234 -18.77 12.77 29.00
CA ASN A 234 -17.71 13.00 30.00
C ASN A 234 -17.58 11.83 30.98
N SER A 235 -16.43 11.16 30.93
CA SER A 235 -15.73 10.76 32.16
C SER A 235 -14.25 10.57 31.85
N MET A 236 -13.46 11.58 32.24
CA MET A 236 -12.00 11.59 32.30
C MET A 236 -11.47 10.51 33.25
N ILE A 237 -10.34 9.90 32.92
CA ILE A 237 -9.36 9.44 33.91
C ILE A 237 -7.96 9.86 33.44
N ASP A 238 -7.31 10.62 34.31
CA ASP A 238 -5.96 11.16 34.26
C ASP A 238 -5.01 10.20 34.99
N ILE A 239 -3.90 9.81 34.37
CA ILE A 239 -2.77 9.17 35.08
C ILE A 239 -1.44 9.49 34.38
N GLY A 240 -0.72 10.47 34.94
CA GLY A 240 0.59 10.26 35.57
C GLY A 240 1.79 9.93 34.67
N ALA A 241 2.61 10.94 34.41
CA ALA A 241 3.92 10.85 33.77
C ALA A 241 4.98 10.16 34.65
N ALA A 242 5.80 9.30 34.04
CA ALA A 242 7.09 8.81 34.56
C ALA A 242 8.12 8.75 33.39
N PRO A 243 9.43 8.88 33.67
CA PRO A 243 10.42 9.41 32.74
C PRO A 243 10.88 8.42 31.66
N VAL A 244 11.12 8.98 30.48
CA VAL A 244 11.61 8.34 29.25
C VAL A 244 13.00 7.74 29.48
N VAL A 245 13.11 6.42 29.35
CA VAL A 245 14.37 5.71 29.11
C VAL A 245 14.48 5.49 27.61
N ILE A 246 15.51 6.05 26.99
CA ILE A 246 15.80 5.90 25.55
C ILE A 246 16.70 4.66 25.40
N PRO A 247 16.35 3.64 24.60
CA PRO A 247 17.35 2.72 24.06
C PRO A 247 17.79 3.15 22.66
N GLU A 248 19.08 2.95 22.43
CA GLU A 248 19.83 3.30 21.23
C GLU A 248 19.40 2.49 20.01
N SER A 249 19.55 3.12 18.82
CA SER A 249 19.25 2.66 17.45
C SER A 249 17.77 2.76 17.02
N ILE A 250 17.48 3.74 16.17
CA ILE A 250 16.17 3.93 15.53
C ILE A 250 16.39 3.78 14.02
N TYR A 251 16.09 2.61 13.47
CA TYR A 251 16.04 2.39 12.03
C TYR A 251 14.71 2.91 11.45
N LEU A 252 14.77 3.30 10.17
CA LEU A 252 13.77 4.01 9.35
C LEU A 252 12.47 3.22 9.04
N TYR A 253 11.98 2.32 9.90
CA TYR A 253 10.85 1.42 9.58
C TYR A 253 9.68 1.44 10.58
N ASP A 254 9.46 2.53 11.32
CA ASP A 254 8.35 2.64 12.27
C ASP A 254 7.00 3.08 11.66
N TYR A 255 6.88 3.14 10.33
CA TYR A 255 5.59 3.33 9.65
C TYR A 255 4.99 2.02 9.11
N ALA A 256 5.21 0.91 9.82
CA ALA A 256 4.33 -0.23 9.67
C ALA A 256 2.95 0.20 10.20
N ASP A 257 1.97 0.31 9.29
CA ASP A 257 0.54 0.36 9.59
C ASP A 257 0.26 -0.31 10.94
N ASP A 258 -0.33 0.39 11.93
CA ASP A 258 -0.54 -0.08 13.34
C ASP A 258 -1.20 -1.48 13.49
N LYS A 259 -1.56 -2.12 12.38
CA LYS A 259 -2.04 -3.49 12.28
C LYS A 259 -0.94 -4.55 12.11
N TYR A 260 0.28 -4.18 11.68
CA TYR A 260 1.44 -5.08 11.53
C TYR A 260 2.28 -5.22 12.80
N ALA A 261 2.16 -4.26 13.73
CA ALA A 261 2.71 -4.39 15.08
C ALA A 261 2.12 -5.59 15.86
N ALA A 262 1.01 -6.17 15.39
CA ALA A 262 0.37 -7.35 15.97
C ALA A 262 0.91 -8.69 15.42
N LEU A 263 1.64 -8.70 14.30
CA LEU A 263 2.42 -9.88 13.89
C LEU A 263 3.69 -9.84 14.72
N ALA A 264 3.73 -10.61 15.82
CA ALA A 264 4.95 -10.75 16.61
C ALA A 264 6.13 -11.05 15.66
N ILE A 265 7.11 -10.14 15.63
CA ILE A 265 8.32 -10.33 14.84
C ILE A 265 8.93 -11.65 15.37
N PRO A 266 9.09 -12.69 14.52
CA PRO A 266 9.66 -13.95 14.98
C PRO A 266 11.00 -13.68 15.65
N GLU A 267 11.27 -14.27 16.81
CA GLU A 267 12.58 -14.12 17.47
C GLU A 267 13.75 -14.53 16.54
N SER A 268 13.49 -15.45 15.61
CA SER A 268 14.39 -15.82 14.52
C SER A 268 14.71 -14.66 13.55
N LEU A 269 13.76 -13.75 13.29
CA LEU A 269 13.96 -12.53 12.50
C LEU A 269 14.73 -11.45 13.29
N ILE A 270 14.47 -11.32 14.59
CA ILE A 270 15.18 -10.35 15.46
C ILE A 270 16.65 -10.76 15.61
N ALA A 271 16.92 -12.06 15.77
CA ALA A 271 18.30 -12.57 15.80
C ALA A 271 19.05 -12.35 14.48
N ALA A 272 18.35 -12.29 13.35
CA ALA A 272 18.92 -12.09 12.02
C ALA A 272 19.29 -10.63 11.71
N GLU A 273 18.70 -9.65 12.40
CA GLU A 273 19.06 -8.23 12.25
C GLU A 273 20.52 -7.95 12.70
N ASN A 274 21.06 -8.81 13.57
CA ASN A 274 22.47 -8.82 13.97
C ASN A 274 23.35 -9.75 13.09
N ALA A 275 22.78 -10.41 12.09
CA ALA A 275 23.52 -11.30 11.20
C ALA A 275 24.23 -10.50 10.11
N LYS A 276 25.45 -10.92 9.78
CA LYS A 276 26.22 -10.34 8.68
C LYS A 276 25.59 -10.75 7.35
N HIS A 277 24.70 -9.92 6.80
CA HIS A 277 24.07 -10.16 5.49
C HIS A 277 25.12 -10.23 4.38
N LYS A 278 24.94 -11.20 3.47
CA LYS A 278 25.80 -11.37 2.30
C LYS A 278 25.24 -10.57 1.14
N PHE A 279 26.05 -9.66 0.59
CA PHE A 279 25.70 -8.96 -0.64
C PHE A 279 25.64 -9.93 -1.83
N ILE A 280 24.51 -9.94 -2.53
CA ILE A 280 24.24 -10.73 -3.72
C ILE A 280 24.17 -9.79 -4.94
N LYS A 281 25.13 -9.94 -5.85
CA LYS A 281 25.12 -9.22 -7.13
C LYS A 281 23.89 -9.61 -7.96
N ASN A 282 23.33 -8.62 -8.66
CA ASN A 282 22.14 -8.76 -9.51
C ASN A 282 20.99 -9.47 -8.77
N ALA A 283 20.60 -8.94 -7.60
CA ALA A 283 19.52 -9.53 -6.78
C ALA A 283 18.18 -9.61 -7.53
N ASN A 284 17.96 -8.69 -8.49
CA ASN A 284 16.78 -8.61 -9.36
C ASN A 284 16.91 -9.36 -10.69
N GLU A 285 17.98 -10.15 -10.86
CA GLU A 285 18.12 -11.01 -12.04
C GLU A 285 16.94 -11.98 -12.16
N ARG A 286 16.48 -12.15 -13.39
CA ARG A 286 15.32 -12.96 -13.74
C ARG A 286 15.76 -14.13 -14.63
N ASP A 287 15.16 -15.29 -14.40
CA ASP A 287 15.32 -16.42 -15.31
C ASP A 287 14.41 -16.30 -16.55
N SER A 288 14.44 -17.31 -17.41
CA SER A 288 13.66 -17.35 -18.66
C SER A 288 12.13 -17.37 -18.47
N ALA A 289 11.64 -17.56 -17.25
CA ALA A 289 10.21 -17.46 -16.90
C ALA A 289 9.91 -16.15 -16.14
N GLY A 290 10.86 -15.21 -16.10
CA GLY A 290 10.75 -13.93 -15.40
C GLY A 290 10.90 -14.04 -13.87
N ARG A 291 11.25 -15.22 -13.33
CA ARG A 291 11.30 -15.43 -11.87
C ARG A 291 12.57 -14.83 -11.28
N THR A 292 12.42 -14.08 -10.20
CA THR A 292 13.57 -13.51 -9.48
C THR A 292 14.19 -14.51 -8.52
N LYS A 293 15.44 -14.26 -8.12
CA LYS A 293 16.12 -15.03 -7.05
C LYS A 293 15.29 -15.05 -5.75
N LEU A 294 14.56 -13.96 -5.46
CA LEU A 294 13.70 -13.84 -4.28
C LEU A 294 12.51 -14.79 -4.34
N MET A 295 11.86 -14.93 -5.50
CA MET A 295 10.77 -15.89 -5.70
C MET A 295 11.23 -17.34 -5.50
N LEU A 296 12.42 -17.66 -6.03
CA LEU A 296 13.00 -18.99 -5.88
C LEU A 296 13.39 -19.28 -4.42
N ALA A 297 13.88 -18.28 -3.68
CA ALA A 297 14.19 -18.40 -2.25
C ALA A 297 12.92 -18.57 -1.41
N ALA A 298 11.87 -17.78 -1.69
CA ALA A 298 10.56 -17.90 -1.06
C ALA A 298 9.92 -19.28 -1.28
N LYS A 299 9.99 -19.80 -2.52
CA LYS A 299 9.52 -21.16 -2.85
C LYS A 299 10.28 -22.24 -2.07
N LYS A 300 11.59 -22.08 -1.87
CA LYS A 300 12.42 -23.02 -1.11
C LYS A 300 12.30 -22.87 0.40
N GLY A 301 11.81 -21.72 0.88
CA GLY A 301 11.77 -21.38 2.30
C GLY A 301 13.12 -21.01 2.90
N ASP A 302 14.05 -20.53 2.07
CA ASP A 302 15.41 -20.16 2.49
C ASP A 302 15.41 -18.74 3.07
N ILE A 303 15.08 -18.62 4.36
CA ILE A 303 14.95 -17.35 5.10
C ILE A 303 16.22 -16.51 4.98
N GLY A 304 17.39 -17.09 5.25
CA GLY A 304 18.66 -16.37 5.18
C GLY A 304 18.94 -15.83 3.77
N ARG A 305 18.61 -16.60 2.73
CA ARG A 305 18.74 -16.12 1.34
C ARG A 305 17.71 -15.06 0.97
N ILE A 306 16.49 -15.11 1.52
CA ILE A 306 15.50 -14.04 1.36
C ILE A 306 16.03 -12.74 1.97
N GLU A 307 16.58 -12.80 3.18
CA GLU A 307 17.16 -11.65 3.86
C GLU A 307 18.37 -11.07 3.11
N ASP A 308 19.32 -11.92 2.69
CA ASP A 308 20.48 -11.50 1.89
C ASP A 308 20.05 -10.82 0.58
N LEU A 309 19.02 -11.34 -0.08
CA LEU A 309 18.49 -10.78 -1.32
C LEU A 309 17.83 -9.42 -1.10
N LEU A 310 16.99 -9.30 -0.06
CA LEU A 310 16.33 -8.04 0.28
C LEU A 310 17.35 -6.98 0.73
N TYR A 311 18.36 -7.37 1.53
CA TYR A 311 19.49 -6.51 1.88
C TYR A 311 20.26 -6.03 0.63
N SER A 312 20.33 -6.86 -0.40
CA SER A 312 20.99 -6.54 -1.67
C SER A 312 20.09 -5.77 -2.66
N GLY A 313 18.94 -5.27 -2.21
CA GLY A 313 18.02 -4.46 -3.04
C GLY A 313 17.08 -5.27 -3.92
N ALA A 314 16.75 -6.51 -3.56
CA ALA A 314 15.75 -7.29 -4.28
C ALA A 314 14.36 -6.64 -4.23
N GLU A 315 13.70 -6.52 -5.39
CA GLU A 315 12.34 -6.02 -5.53
C GLU A 315 11.34 -7.02 -4.93
N ILE A 316 10.81 -6.70 -3.75
CA ILE A 316 9.91 -7.59 -3.00
C ILE A 316 8.61 -7.92 -3.76
N ASN A 317 8.12 -6.95 -4.53
CA ASN A 317 6.87 -7.03 -5.29
C ASN A 317 7.08 -7.30 -6.78
N ALA A 318 8.29 -7.72 -7.18
CA ALA A 318 8.54 -8.20 -8.53
C ALA A 318 7.55 -9.31 -8.89
N ARG A 319 7.17 -9.35 -10.18
CA ARG A 319 6.25 -10.35 -10.75
C ARG A 319 6.94 -11.15 -11.85
N ASP A 320 6.78 -12.46 -11.85
CA ASP A 320 7.23 -13.30 -12.96
C ASP A 320 6.31 -13.14 -14.19
N GLU A 321 6.59 -13.88 -15.26
CA GLU A 321 5.79 -13.77 -16.49
C GLU A 321 4.31 -14.07 -16.26
N GLU A 322 3.96 -14.90 -15.28
CA GLU A 322 2.59 -15.26 -14.93
C GLU A 322 1.98 -14.36 -13.84
N GLY A 323 2.70 -13.33 -13.43
CA GLY A 323 2.25 -12.37 -12.43
C GLY A 323 2.48 -12.84 -10.98
N TRP A 324 3.25 -13.90 -10.75
CA TRP A 324 3.50 -14.40 -9.40
C TRP A 324 4.53 -13.56 -8.65
N THR A 325 4.27 -13.31 -7.38
CA THR A 325 5.19 -12.63 -6.45
C THR A 325 5.87 -13.63 -5.51
N ALA A 326 6.92 -13.19 -4.80
CA ALA A 326 7.56 -14.02 -3.78
C ALA A 326 6.58 -14.49 -2.70
N LEU A 327 5.64 -13.63 -2.27
CA LEU A 327 4.60 -13.98 -1.29
C LEU A 327 3.65 -15.07 -1.81
N MET A 328 3.30 -15.07 -3.10
CA MET A 328 2.49 -16.12 -3.70
C MET A 328 3.22 -17.46 -3.76
N TYR A 329 4.51 -17.46 -4.07
CA TYR A 329 5.33 -18.67 -4.02
C TYR A 329 5.43 -19.23 -2.59
N ALA A 330 5.64 -18.37 -1.59
CA ALA A 330 5.65 -18.78 -0.19
C ALA A 330 4.30 -19.38 0.23
N ALA A 331 3.20 -18.66 -0.01
CA ALA A 331 1.85 -19.06 0.39
C ALA A 331 1.40 -20.41 -0.21
N ARG A 332 1.88 -20.75 -1.42
CA ARG A 332 1.52 -22.01 -2.09
C ARG A 332 2.43 -23.17 -1.73
N PHE A 333 3.74 -22.95 -1.68
CA PHE A 333 4.72 -24.05 -1.71
C PHE A 333 5.43 -24.27 -0.39
N GLN A 334 5.34 -23.34 0.56
CA GLN A 334 6.16 -23.39 1.75
C GLN A 334 5.32 -23.48 3.03
N PRO A 335 5.32 -24.64 3.72
CA PRO A 335 4.62 -24.79 5.00
C PRO A 335 5.21 -23.97 6.14
N ASN A 336 6.45 -23.47 6.05
CA ASN A 336 7.04 -22.63 7.09
C ASN A 336 6.38 -21.23 7.12
N PRO A 337 5.63 -20.88 8.20
CA PRO A 337 4.95 -19.59 8.31
C PRO A 337 5.92 -18.40 8.40
N ASP A 338 7.15 -18.60 8.88
CA ASP A 338 8.12 -17.52 9.07
C ASP A 338 8.52 -16.87 7.75
N VAL A 339 8.52 -17.63 6.65
CA VAL A 339 8.76 -17.09 5.30
C VAL A 339 7.66 -16.10 4.91
N THR A 340 6.40 -16.44 5.23
CA THR A 340 5.25 -15.57 4.97
C THR A 340 5.28 -14.34 5.87
N LYS A 341 5.59 -14.51 7.17
CA LYS A 341 5.76 -13.40 8.12
C LYS A 341 6.86 -12.45 7.66
N LEU A 342 8.02 -12.97 7.28
CA LEU A 342 9.15 -12.18 6.79
C LEU A 342 8.79 -11.36 5.56
N LEU A 343 8.18 -11.98 4.56
CA LEU A 343 7.81 -11.27 3.32
C LEU A 343 6.76 -10.18 3.59
N LEU A 344 5.75 -10.46 4.42
CA LEU A 344 4.77 -9.44 4.81
C LEU A 344 5.42 -8.30 5.61
N PHE A 345 6.29 -8.63 6.57
CA PHE A 345 7.03 -7.66 7.37
C PHE A 345 7.92 -6.76 6.51
N LYS A 346 8.53 -7.30 5.45
CA LYS A 346 9.37 -6.55 4.51
C LYS A 346 8.57 -5.79 3.44
N GLY A 347 7.24 -5.76 3.52
CA GLY A 347 6.39 -4.95 2.64
C GLY A 347 5.86 -5.66 1.39
N ALA A 348 5.73 -6.99 1.40
CA ALA A 348 5.13 -7.71 0.29
C ALA A 348 3.65 -7.35 0.12
N ASP A 349 3.25 -7.04 -1.11
CA ASP A 349 1.87 -6.72 -1.48
C ASP A 349 0.99 -7.97 -1.37
N ARG A 350 0.18 -8.01 -0.31
CA ARG A 350 -0.80 -9.06 -0.04
C ARG A 350 -1.96 -9.09 -1.03
N ALA A 351 -2.28 -7.97 -1.67
CA ALA A 351 -3.42 -7.80 -2.56
C ALA A 351 -3.08 -8.06 -4.05
N ALA A 352 -1.80 -8.24 -4.36
CA ALA A 352 -1.36 -8.63 -5.69
C ALA A 352 -2.13 -9.89 -6.16
N LYS A 353 -2.59 -9.87 -7.42
CA LYS A 353 -3.19 -11.02 -8.11
C LYS A 353 -2.34 -11.38 -9.33
N ASN A 354 -2.14 -12.67 -9.54
CA ASN A 354 -1.46 -13.18 -10.74
C ASN A 354 -2.41 -13.18 -11.95
N LYS A 355 -1.95 -13.65 -13.12
CA LYS A 355 -2.79 -13.70 -14.34
C LYS A 355 -4.05 -14.57 -14.21
N TYR A 356 -4.07 -15.47 -13.24
CA TYR A 356 -5.21 -16.34 -12.93
C TYR A 356 -6.18 -15.70 -11.92
N GLY A 357 -5.95 -14.45 -11.50
CA GLY A 357 -6.73 -13.78 -10.48
C GLY A 357 -6.46 -14.28 -9.06
N LEU A 358 -5.41 -15.07 -8.83
CA LEU A 358 -5.12 -15.65 -7.53
C LEU A 358 -4.18 -14.73 -6.73
N SER A 359 -4.60 -14.37 -5.51
CA SER A 359 -3.76 -13.72 -4.51
C SER A 359 -3.01 -14.73 -3.65
N SER A 360 -2.10 -14.27 -2.80
CA SER A 360 -1.45 -15.13 -1.80
C SER A 360 -2.45 -15.78 -0.85
N LEU A 361 -3.55 -15.08 -0.49
CA LEU A 361 -4.61 -15.62 0.36
C LEU A 361 -5.36 -16.77 -0.33
N LEU A 362 -5.77 -16.59 -1.60
CA LEU A 362 -6.45 -17.65 -2.37
C LEU A 362 -5.54 -18.88 -2.53
N LEU A 363 -4.25 -18.66 -2.80
CA LEU A 363 -3.28 -19.74 -2.94
C LEU A 363 -3.08 -20.51 -1.63
N ALA A 364 -2.97 -19.81 -0.49
CA ALA A 364 -2.87 -20.45 0.82
C ALA A 364 -4.14 -21.26 1.14
N ALA A 365 -5.32 -20.69 0.87
CA ALA A 365 -6.60 -21.36 1.11
C ALA A 365 -6.76 -22.64 0.27
N GLY A 366 -6.25 -22.65 -0.96
CA GLY A 366 -6.36 -23.80 -1.87
C GLY A 366 -5.26 -24.85 -1.76
N TYR A 367 -4.05 -24.46 -1.37
CA TYR A 367 -2.86 -25.32 -1.52
C TYR A 367 -1.93 -25.38 -0.32
N SER A 368 -2.05 -24.48 0.67
CA SER A 368 -1.16 -24.55 1.85
C SER A 368 -1.50 -25.80 2.66
N GLU A 369 -0.45 -26.51 3.09
CA GLU A 369 -0.56 -27.63 4.04
C GLU A 369 -0.60 -27.14 5.49
N ASN A 370 -0.06 -25.95 5.77
CA ASN A 370 0.01 -25.40 7.11
C ASN A 370 -1.13 -24.38 7.36
N PRO A 371 -2.02 -24.60 8.34
CA PRO A 371 -3.07 -23.64 8.72
C PRO A 371 -2.51 -22.28 9.16
N GLU A 372 -1.32 -22.22 9.75
CA GLU A 372 -0.73 -20.99 10.27
C GLU A 372 -0.41 -20.00 9.13
N VAL A 373 0.04 -20.47 7.97
CA VAL A 373 0.29 -19.62 6.78
C VAL A 373 -0.99 -18.91 6.36
N LEU A 374 -2.12 -19.63 6.32
CA LEU A 374 -3.42 -19.06 6.01
C LEU A 374 -3.88 -18.10 7.12
N ALA A 375 -3.69 -18.45 8.38
CA ALA A 375 -4.07 -17.59 9.52
C ALA A 375 -3.36 -16.24 9.48
N ILE A 376 -2.04 -16.22 9.25
CA ILE A 376 -1.22 -15.01 9.11
C ILE A 376 -1.75 -14.14 7.96
N LEU A 377 -2.01 -14.74 6.79
CA LEU A 377 -2.57 -14.01 5.67
C LEU A 377 -3.97 -13.49 5.99
N LEU A 378 -4.82 -14.26 6.67
CA LEU A 378 -6.16 -13.82 7.09
C LEU A 378 -6.13 -12.67 8.10
N GLU A 379 -5.13 -12.59 8.96
CA GLU A 379 -4.97 -11.48 9.90
C GLU A 379 -4.86 -10.13 9.21
N THR A 380 -4.29 -10.14 8.01
CA THR A 380 -4.14 -8.94 7.19
C THR A 380 -5.46 -8.43 6.59
N TYR A 381 -6.50 -9.27 6.52
CA TYR A 381 -7.81 -8.94 5.95
C TYR A 381 -8.92 -8.76 7.00
N SER A 382 -9.98 -8.04 6.64
CA SER A 382 -11.22 -8.04 7.42
C SER A 382 -11.97 -9.35 7.18
N ALA A 383 -12.57 -9.93 8.22
CA ALA A 383 -13.36 -11.15 8.11
C ALA A 383 -14.58 -11.01 7.17
N LEU A 384 -15.05 -9.77 6.95
CA LEU A 384 -16.17 -9.46 6.06
C LEU A 384 -15.72 -9.11 4.64
N SER A 385 -14.41 -9.04 4.37
CA SER A 385 -13.90 -8.66 3.05
C SER A 385 -14.27 -9.66 1.96
N ASP A 386 -14.47 -9.15 0.76
CA ASP A 386 -14.76 -9.98 -0.42
C ASP A 386 -13.62 -10.96 -0.69
N GLU A 387 -12.37 -10.52 -0.51
CA GLU A 387 -11.17 -11.35 -0.66
C GLU A 387 -11.16 -12.53 0.31
N ALA A 388 -11.54 -12.34 1.59
CA ALA A 388 -11.61 -13.42 2.57
C ALA A 388 -12.73 -14.43 2.22
N ARG A 389 -13.88 -13.94 1.74
CA ARG A 389 -15.00 -14.80 1.32
C ARG A 389 -14.68 -15.55 0.03
N GLU A 390 -14.01 -14.90 -0.92
CA GLU A 390 -13.49 -15.49 -2.14
C GLU A 390 -12.50 -16.61 -1.83
N ALA A 391 -11.50 -16.33 -0.97
CA ALA A 391 -10.51 -17.32 -0.56
C ALA A 391 -11.16 -18.51 0.16
N PHE A 392 -12.18 -18.27 0.99
CA PHE A 392 -12.89 -19.36 1.66
C PHE A 392 -13.62 -20.25 0.65
N ALA A 393 -14.35 -19.66 -0.30
CA ALA A 393 -15.00 -20.41 -1.39
C ALA A 393 -13.99 -21.16 -2.27
N TYR A 394 -12.84 -20.54 -2.56
CA TYR A 394 -11.77 -21.13 -3.36
C TYR A 394 -11.13 -22.34 -2.65
N GLY A 395 -10.87 -22.24 -1.34
CA GLY A 395 -10.33 -23.34 -0.53
C GLY A 395 -11.27 -24.54 -0.44
N ILE A 396 -12.58 -24.28 -0.30
CA ILE A 396 -13.63 -25.32 -0.35
C ILE A 396 -13.68 -25.98 -1.74
N SER A 397 -13.46 -25.20 -2.80
CA SER A 397 -13.51 -25.70 -4.19
C SER A 397 -12.34 -26.60 -4.54
N ASN A 398 -11.15 -26.33 -3.99
CA ASN A 398 -9.93 -27.09 -4.25
C ASN A 398 -9.71 -28.24 -3.25
N TYR A 399 -10.67 -28.49 -2.35
CA TYR A 399 -10.63 -29.55 -1.35
C TYR A 399 -9.38 -29.50 -0.47
N ASN A 400 -9.04 -28.31 0.03
CA ASN A 400 -8.00 -28.22 1.06
C ASN A 400 -8.50 -28.85 2.36
N SER A 401 -7.57 -29.29 3.22
CA SER A 401 -7.88 -29.93 4.50
C SER A 401 -8.79 -29.02 5.34
N THR A 402 -9.80 -29.61 6.00
CA THR A 402 -10.66 -28.90 6.95
C THR A 402 -9.84 -28.24 8.08
N THR A 403 -8.65 -28.79 8.39
CA THR A 403 -7.71 -28.20 9.35
C THR A 403 -7.20 -26.83 8.92
N VAL A 404 -6.92 -26.65 7.62
CA VAL A 404 -6.49 -25.36 7.06
C VAL A 404 -7.68 -24.42 7.02
N LEU A 405 -8.82 -24.89 6.54
CA LEU A 405 -10.04 -24.07 6.46
C LEU A 405 -10.58 -23.63 7.83
N GLN A 406 -10.20 -24.32 8.92
CA GLN A 406 -10.52 -23.93 10.29
C GLN A 406 -10.06 -22.50 10.62
N ALA A 407 -8.95 -22.03 10.02
CA ALA A 407 -8.48 -20.66 10.20
C ALA A 407 -9.52 -19.60 9.77
N PHE A 408 -10.38 -19.88 8.78
CA PHE A 408 -11.47 -18.98 8.40
C PHE A 408 -12.54 -18.87 9.49
N ILE A 409 -12.89 -20.00 10.11
CA ILE A 409 -13.86 -20.03 11.21
C ILE A 409 -13.32 -19.32 12.44
N ASP A 410 -12.05 -19.56 12.77
CA ASP A 410 -11.39 -18.95 13.92
C ASP A 410 -11.29 -17.43 13.74
N LYS A 411 -11.07 -16.95 12.50
CA LYS A 411 -11.13 -15.52 12.13
C LYS A 411 -12.56 -14.96 12.07
N ARG A 412 -13.58 -15.79 12.28
CA ARG A 412 -15.01 -15.45 12.19
C ARG A 412 -15.43 -14.98 10.80
N VAL A 413 -14.87 -15.56 9.75
CA VAL A 413 -15.37 -15.36 8.39
C VAL A 413 -16.79 -15.95 8.29
N PRO A 414 -17.77 -15.19 7.80
CA PRO A 414 -19.18 -15.57 7.89
C PRO A 414 -19.50 -16.76 6.97
N VAL A 415 -19.88 -17.89 7.57
CA VAL A 415 -20.17 -19.16 6.87
C VAL A 415 -21.44 -19.10 6.00
N ASN A 416 -22.33 -18.14 6.26
CA ASN A 416 -23.63 -18.03 5.57
C ASN A 416 -23.73 -16.84 4.61
N ILE A 417 -22.69 -16.01 4.50
CA ILE A 417 -22.70 -14.91 3.54
C ILE A 417 -22.20 -15.43 2.19
N PRO A 418 -22.99 -15.29 1.10
CA PRO A 418 -22.58 -15.80 -0.19
C PRO A 418 -21.42 -15.01 -0.79
N TYR A 419 -20.57 -15.69 -1.55
CA TYR A 419 -19.64 -15.11 -2.52
C TYR A 419 -20.09 -15.54 -3.92
N ASP A 420 -20.15 -14.59 -4.86
CA ASP A 420 -20.67 -14.83 -6.21
C ASP A 420 -22.03 -15.59 -6.24
N GLY A 421 -22.94 -15.15 -5.37
CA GLY A 421 -24.28 -15.73 -5.20
C GLY A 421 -24.35 -17.05 -4.43
N LYS A 422 -23.22 -17.71 -4.14
CA LYS A 422 -23.21 -19.04 -3.50
C LYS A 422 -22.67 -18.99 -2.08
N THR A 423 -23.35 -19.66 -1.17
CA THR A 423 -22.81 -19.86 0.18
C THR A 423 -21.67 -20.88 0.16
N PRO A 424 -20.76 -20.84 1.15
CA PRO A 424 -19.77 -21.91 1.36
C PRO A 424 -20.34 -23.33 1.27
N LEU A 425 -21.54 -23.56 1.82
CA LEU A 425 -22.22 -24.85 1.75
C LEU A 425 -22.70 -25.21 0.33
N MET A 426 -23.19 -24.23 -0.44
CA MET A 426 -23.54 -24.45 -1.85
C MET A 426 -22.31 -24.77 -2.69
N VAL A 427 -21.21 -24.01 -2.50
CA VAL A 427 -19.93 -24.28 -3.16
C VAL A 427 -19.46 -25.70 -2.85
N ALA A 428 -19.52 -26.10 -1.58
CA ALA A 428 -19.17 -27.44 -1.16
C ALA A 428 -19.97 -28.53 -1.89
N CYS A 429 -21.28 -28.32 -2.06
CA CYS A 429 -22.17 -29.26 -2.76
C CYS A 429 -21.89 -29.33 -4.27
N ILE A 430 -21.37 -28.26 -4.89
CA ILE A 430 -21.10 -28.19 -6.33
C ILE A 430 -19.77 -28.86 -6.70
N THR A 431 -18.72 -28.60 -5.92
CA THR A 431 -17.34 -28.89 -6.35
C THR A 431 -16.78 -30.20 -5.80
N ASN A 432 -17.24 -30.64 -4.63
CA ASN A 432 -16.59 -31.73 -3.90
C ASN A 432 -17.09 -33.12 -4.29
N LYS A 433 -16.24 -34.12 -4.02
CA LYS A 433 -16.49 -35.54 -4.32
C LYS A 433 -16.80 -36.37 -3.07
N ASN A 434 -16.82 -35.74 -1.91
CA ASN A 434 -17.21 -36.37 -0.65
C ASN A 434 -17.91 -35.35 0.25
N THR A 435 -18.49 -35.83 1.35
CA THR A 435 -19.29 -35.01 2.27
C THR A 435 -18.52 -34.50 3.46
N LYS A 436 -17.22 -34.76 3.62
CA LYS A 436 -16.47 -34.35 4.82
C LYS A 436 -16.50 -32.84 5.03
N ILE A 437 -16.35 -32.06 3.95
CA ILE A 437 -16.43 -30.60 4.00
C ILE A 437 -17.86 -30.12 4.27
N ILE A 438 -18.86 -30.87 3.80
CA ILE A 438 -20.28 -30.57 4.06
C ILE A 438 -20.59 -30.77 5.54
N GLU A 439 -20.19 -31.92 6.11
CA GLU A 439 -20.30 -32.23 7.54
C GLU A 439 -19.65 -31.13 8.38
N TRP A 440 -18.39 -30.81 8.07
CA TRP A 440 -17.65 -29.77 8.77
C TRP A 440 -18.31 -28.38 8.67
N LEU A 441 -18.83 -27.99 7.50
CA LEU A 441 -19.56 -26.71 7.36
C LEU A 441 -20.86 -26.69 8.18
N LEU A 442 -21.60 -27.80 8.22
CA LEU A 442 -22.83 -27.92 9.01
C LEU A 442 -22.55 -27.85 10.51
N GLU A 443 -21.48 -28.50 10.98
CA GLU A 443 -20.99 -28.42 12.35
C GLU A 443 -20.61 -26.98 12.75
N ASN A 444 -20.12 -26.19 11.78
CA ASN A 444 -19.77 -24.78 11.97
C ASN A 444 -20.94 -23.81 11.66
N GLY A 445 -22.18 -24.29 11.63
CA GLY A 445 -23.38 -23.44 11.57
C GLY A 445 -23.80 -22.99 10.17
N ALA A 446 -23.39 -23.71 9.13
CA ALA A 446 -23.88 -23.47 7.78
C ALA A 446 -25.39 -23.73 7.65
N SER A 447 -26.12 -22.79 7.04
CA SER A 447 -27.55 -22.89 6.82
C SER A 447 -27.88 -23.78 5.62
N LYS A 448 -28.67 -24.82 5.87
CA LYS A 448 -29.14 -25.77 4.86
C LYS A 448 -30.19 -25.17 3.91
N TYR A 449 -30.98 -24.23 4.42
CA TYR A 449 -32.20 -23.75 3.78
C TYR A 449 -32.03 -22.42 3.05
N GLN A 450 -30.81 -21.88 3.05
CA GLN A 450 -30.53 -20.65 2.32
C GLN A 450 -30.69 -20.91 0.82
N ILE A 451 -31.35 -19.96 0.16
CA ILE A 451 -31.60 -19.98 -1.28
C ILE A 451 -30.63 -19.03 -1.98
N GLU A 452 -30.09 -19.45 -3.12
CA GLU A 452 -29.37 -18.55 -4.01
C GLU A 452 -30.39 -17.63 -4.71
N ALA A 453 -30.16 -16.32 -4.65
CA ALA A 453 -31.11 -15.33 -5.14
C ALA A 453 -31.40 -15.42 -6.65
N SER A 454 -30.41 -15.82 -7.46
CA SER A 454 -30.53 -15.87 -8.92
C SER A 454 -31.23 -17.12 -9.44
N THR A 455 -31.01 -18.27 -8.79
CA THR A 455 -31.53 -19.56 -9.26
C THR A 455 -32.68 -20.10 -8.41
N GLY A 456 -32.85 -19.59 -7.19
CA GLY A 456 -33.76 -20.14 -6.19
C GLY A 456 -33.33 -21.50 -5.62
N LYS A 457 -32.13 -21.99 -5.96
CA LYS A 457 -31.63 -23.31 -5.53
C LYS A 457 -31.10 -23.26 -4.10
N THR A 458 -31.33 -24.34 -3.37
CA THR A 458 -30.71 -24.60 -2.05
C THR A 458 -29.41 -25.40 -2.20
N ALA A 459 -28.65 -25.54 -1.11
CA ALA A 459 -27.49 -26.44 -1.08
C ALA A 459 -27.86 -27.89 -1.46
N TYR A 460 -29.05 -28.36 -1.08
CA TYR A 460 -29.53 -29.70 -1.43
C TYR A 460 -29.80 -29.86 -2.92
N ASP A 461 -30.33 -28.82 -3.59
CA ASP A 461 -30.57 -28.87 -5.04
C ASP A 461 -29.26 -28.96 -5.80
N TYR A 462 -28.24 -28.24 -5.35
CA TYR A 462 -26.89 -28.38 -5.87
C TYR A 462 -26.27 -29.75 -5.62
N ALA A 463 -26.49 -30.32 -4.43
CA ALA A 463 -26.01 -31.66 -4.11
C ALA A 463 -26.61 -32.72 -5.04
N LYS A 464 -27.91 -32.64 -5.39
CA LYS A 464 -28.57 -33.55 -6.35
C LYS A 464 -27.96 -33.50 -7.74
N GLU A 465 -27.54 -32.31 -8.18
CA GLU A 465 -26.94 -32.11 -9.51
C GLU A 465 -25.50 -32.65 -9.56
N ASN A 466 -24.82 -32.72 -8.41
CA ASN A 466 -23.46 -33.25 -8.30
C ASN A 466 -23.43 -34.77 -8.17
N ARG A 467 -23.33 -35.44 -9.32
CA ARG A 467 -23.22 -36.92 -9.44
C ARG A 467 -22.00 -37.52 -8.74
N LYS A 468 -21.02 -36.73 -8.32
CA LYS A 468 -19.80 -37.20 -7.66
C LYS A 468 -19.95 -37.26 -6.14
N LEU A 469 -21.00 -36.68 -5.56
CA LEU A 469 -21.23 -36.73 -4.12
C LEU A 469 -21.86 -38.06 -3.69
N PRO A 470 -21.34 -38.72 -2.66
CA PRO A 470 -21.96 -39.92 -2.13
C PRO A 470 -23.23 -39.56 -1.36
N HIS A 471 -24.31 -40.32 -1.60
CA HIS A 471 -25.62 -40.16 -0.93
C HIS A 471 -25.63 -40.75 0.50
N ASN A 472 -24.70 -40.30 1.35
CA ASN A 472 -24.60 -40.72 2.74
C ASN A 472 -25.45 -39.84 3.68
N LEU A 473 -25.32 -40.04 4.99
CA LEU A 473 -26.10 -39.30 6.00
C LEU A 473 -25.96 -37.78 5.89
N ALA A 474 -24.75 -37.29 5.60
CA ALA A 474 -24.51 -35.86 5.44
C ALA A 474 -25.15 -35.27 4.19
N TYR A 475 -25.18 -36.03 3.09
CA TYR A 475 -25.94 -35.64 1.91
C TYR A 475 -27.44 -35.55 2.22
N TRP A 476 -27.99 -36.55 2.92
CA TRP A 476 -29.41 -36.59 3.23
C TRP A 476 -29.82 -35.56 4.28
N SER A 477 -28.91 -35.15 5.18
CA SER A 477 -29.21 -34.11 6.18
C SER A 477 -29.49 -32.74 5.57
N LEU A 478 -29.05 -32.49 4.34
CA LEU A 478 -29.35 -31.29 3.56
C LEU A 478 -30.80 -31.24 3.08
N ASN A 479 -31.48 -32.38 2.99
CA ASN A 479 -32.84 -32.46 2.48
C ASN A 479 -33.80 -31.74 3.43
N PRO A 480 -34.59 -30.75 2.97
CA PRO A 480 -35.56 -30.06 3.83
C PRO A 480 -36.69 -30.95 4.34
N ASN A 481 -36.87 -32.14 3.76
CA ASN A 481 -37.91 -33.10 4.15
C ASN A 481 -37.40 -34.28 5.00
N SER A 482 -36.11 -34.29 5.39
CA SER A 482 -35.51 -35.38 6.19
C SER A 482 -35.68 -35.20 7.69
#